data_AF-A0A914U8M2-F1
#
_entry.id   AF-A0A914U8M2-F1
#
_cell.length_a   1.000
_cell.length_b   1.000
_cell.length_c   1.000
_cell.angle_alpha   90.00
_cell.angle_beta   90.00
_cell.angle_gamma   90.00
#
_symmetry.space_group_name_H-M   'P 1'
#
loop_
_entity.id
_entity.type
_entity.pdbx_description
1 polymer ?
#
loop_
_entity_poly.entity_id
_entity_poly.type
_entity_poly.pdbx_seq_one_letter_code
_entity_poly.pdbx_strand_id
1 'polypeptide(L)' 'MLCTISHESYTYYGDSGGPLMVEKDKKFYQIGITSREYFTRVSIYCNWISKVTKGEVKCDELPEDSNVKS' A
#
# COMPACT_ATOMS: atom_id res chain seq x y z
N MET A 1 -4.64 5.77 6.28
CA MET A 1 -4.08 6.46 5.11
C MET A 1 -2.55 6.43 5.22
N LEU A 2 -1.83 6.55 4.12
CA LEU A 2 -0.38 6.67 4.05
C LEU A 2 -0.04 8.05 3.44
N CYS A 3 1.04 8.63 3.93
CA CYS A 3 1.64 9.82 3.35
C CYS A 3 3.03 9.44 2.83
N THR A 4 3.44 10.04 1.72
CA THR A 4 4.82 9.95 1.23
C THR A 4 5.52 11.28 1.51
N ILE A 5 6.81 11.23 1.83
CA ILE A 5 7.64 12.44 1.94
C ILE A 5 8.21 12.66 0.55
N SER A 6 7.44 13.31 -0.31
CA SER A 6 7.86 13.63 -1.67
C SER A 6 7.73 15.13 -1.88
N HIS A 7 8.86 15.82 -1.94
CA HIS A 7 8.90 17.25 -2.26
C HIS A 7 8.96 17.50 -3.79
N GLU A 8 9.23 16.47 -4.60
CA GLU A 8 9.53 16.60 -6.03
C GLU A 8 8.63 15.77 -6.97
N SER A 9 7.79 14.87 -6.44
CA SER A 9 6.84 14.09 -7.24
C SER A 9 5.44 14.11 -6.62
N TYR A 10 4.48 14.55 -7.42
CA TYR A 10 3.09 14.68 -7.01
C TYR A 10 2.23 13.74 -7.84
N THR A 11 1.22 13.16 -7.20
CA THR A 11 0.11 12.51 -7.91
C THR A 11 -0.77 13.59 -8.53
N TYR A 12 -1.22 13.38 -9.76
CA TYR A 12 -2.07 14.31 -10.49
C TYR A 12 -3.45 13.74 -10.81
N TYR A 13 -4.30 14.55 -11.43
CA TYR A 13 -5.57 14.08 -11.98
C TYR A 13 -5.32 12.96 -12.99
N GLY A 14 -6.02 11.84 -12.80
CA GLY A 14 -5.82 10.62 -13.60
C GLY A 14 -5.01 9.54 -12.88
N ASP A 15 -4.21 9.89 -11.87
CA ASP A 15 -3.42 8.90 -11.12
C ASP A 15 -4.22 8.21 -10.00
N SER A 16 -5.41 8.73 -9.67
CA SER A 16 -6.29 8.14 -8.67
C SER A 16 -6.62 6.68 -9.01
N GLY A 17 -6.42 5.79 -8.04
CA GLY A 17 -6.54 4.34 -8.24
C GLY A 17 -5.22 3.64 -8.63
N GLY A 18 -4.18 4.40 -8.98
CA GLY A 18 -2.85 3.86 -9.26
C GLY A 18 -2.18 3.23 -8.03
N PRO A 19 -1.21 2.32 -8.22
CA PRO A 19 -0.55 1.64 -7.11
C PRO A 19 0.60 2.48 -6.53
N LEU A 20 0.69 2.54 -5.19
CA LEU A 20 1.92 2.89 -4.49
C LEU A 20 2.70 1.60 -4.21
N MET A 21 3.86 1.47 -4.84
CA MET A 21 4.67 0.26 -4.79
C MET A 21 5.98 0.50 -4.02
N VAL A 22 6.45 -0.54 -3.34
CA VAL A 22 7.80 -0.62 -2.76
C VAL A 22 8.49 -1.85 -3.33
N GLU A 23 9.74 -1.69 -3.74
CA GLU A 23 10.60 -2.83 -4.08
C GLU A 23 11.24 -3.37 -2.80
N LYS A 24 11.09 -4.66 -2.55
CA LYS A 24 11.79 -5.39 -1.48
C LYS A 24 12.21 -6.74 -2.03
N ASP A 25 13.48 -7.11 -1.85
CA ASP A 25 14.03 -8.40 -2.30
C ASP A 25 13.77 -8.69 -3.79
N LYS A 26 13.91 -7.66 -4.64
CA LYS A 26 13.63 -7.69 -6.10
C LYS A 26 12.17 -8.01 -6.48
N LYS A 27 11.25 -7.86 -5.53
CA LYS A 27 9.81 -8.03 -5.72
C LYS A 27 9.10 -6.71 -5.39
N PHE A 28 8.11 -6.37 -6.20
CA PHE A 28 7.28 -5.20 -5.94
C PHE A 28 6.07 -5.54 -5.09
N TYR A 29 5.82 -4.70 -4.09
CA TYR A 29 4.72 -4.81 -3.15
C TYR A 29 3.83 -3.59 -3.23
N GLN A 30 2.54 -3.79 -3.46
CA GLN A 30 1.56 -2.71 -3.42
C GLN A 30 1.17 -2.41 -1.97
N ILE A 31 1.63 -1.27 -1.45
CA ILE A 31 1.35 -0.84 -0.07
C ILE A 31 0.25 0.21 -0.01
N GLY A 32 -0.05 0.87 -1.12
CA GLY A 32 -1.07 1.92 -1.18
C GLY A 32 -1.82 1.98 -2.52
N ILE A 33 -2.94 2.70 -2.50
CA ILE A 33 -3.70 3.10 -3.69
C ILE A 33 -3.74 4.63 -3.70
N THR A 34 -3.34 5.25 -4.80
CA THR A 34 -3.34 6.69 -4.98
C THR A 34 -4.73 7.27 -4.75
N SER A 35 -4.82 8.20 -3.80
CA SER A 35 -5.90 9.15 -3.61
C SER A 35 -5.32 10.55 -3.77
N ARG A 36 -6.16 11.59 -3.77
CA ARG A 36 -5.80 12.96 -4.17
C ARG A 36 -4.50 13.48 -3.52
N GLU A 37 -4.43 13.46 -2.19
CA GLU A 37 -3.28 13.97 -1.41
C GLU A 37 -2.63 12.89 -0.52
N TYR A 38 -3.18 11.68 -0.56
CA TYR A 38 -2.82 10.57 0.31
C TYR A 38 -2.89 9.26 -0.45
N PHE A 39 -2.35 8.21 0.14
CA PHE A 39 -2.56 6.86 -0.36
C PHE A 39 -3.45 6.08 0.62
N THR A 40 -4.41 5.35 0.08
CA THR A 40 -5.18 4.38 0.87
C THR A 40 -4.24 3.26 1.29
N ARG A 41 -4.10 3.00 2.60
CA ARG A 41 -3.23 1.92 3.13
C ARG A 41 -3.83 0.57 2.72
N VAL A 42 -3.16 -0.22 1.88
CA VAL A 42 -3.71 -1.51 1.42
C VAL A 42 -3.80 -2.54 2.55
N SER A 43 -2.86 -2.50 3.50
CA SER A 43 -2.75 -3.54 4.54
C SER A 43 -3.99 -3.67 5.44
N ILE A 44 -4.76 -2.59 5.64
CA ILE A 44 -5.99 -2.66 6.47
C ILE A 44 -7.14 -3.38 5.76
N TYR A 45 -7.05 -3.55 4.45
CA TYR A 45 -8.05 -4.21 3.63
C TYR A 45 -7.66 -5.66 3.29
N CYS A 46 -6.53 -6.17 3.78
CA CYS A 46 -6.02 -7.51 3.44
C CYS A 46 -7.06 -8.62 3.58
N ASN A 47 -7.82 -8.66 4.69
CA ASN A 47 -8.86 -9.66 4.90
C ASN A 47 -9.97 -9.56 3.84
N TRP A 48 -10.39 -8.34 3.51
CA TRP A 48 -11.40 -8.12 2.48
C TRP A 48 -10.88 -8.50 1.09
N ILE A 49 -9.67 -8.04 0.73
CA ILE A 49 -9.02 -8.33 -0.57
C ILE A 49 -8.85 -9.84 -0.73
N SER A 50 -8.28 -10.52 0.27
CA SER A 50 -8.12 -11.98 0.23
C SER A 50 -9.45 -12.70 0.07
N LYS A 51 -10.50 -12.27 0.80
CA LYS A 51 -11.84 -12.84 0.68
C LYS A 51 -12.44 -12.68 -0.72
N VAL A 52 -12.39 -11.48 -1.32
CA VAL A 52 -13.00 -11.24 -2.63
C VAL A 52 -12.20 -11.84 -3.78
N THR A 53 -10.90 -12.04 -3.59
CA THR A 53 -9.99 -12.71 -4.55
C THR A 53 -9.87 -14.21 -4.33
N LYS A 54 -10.65 -14.80 -3.41
CA LYS A 54 -10.59 -16.24 -3.06
C LYS A 54 -9.16 -16.70 -2.71
N GLY A 55 -8.39 -15.83 -2.05
CA GLY A 55 -7.03 -16.11 -1.58
C GLY A 55 -5.92 -15.96 -2.64
N GLU A 56 -6.23 -15.45 -3.83
CA GLU A 56 -5.23 -15.17 -4.87
C GLU A 56 -4.21 -14.11 -4.42
N VAL A 57 -4.69 -13.08 -3.71
CA VAL A 57 -3.83 -12.09 -3.09
C VAL A 57 -3.53 -12.50 -1.65
N LYS A 58 -2.24 -12.74 -1.40
CA LYS A 58 -1.70 -12.98 -0.06
C LYS A 58 -0.97 -11.71 0.38
N CYS A 59 -1.43 -11.12 1.47
CA CYS A 59 -0.64 -10.10 2.15
C CYS A 59 0.48 -10.79 2.89
N ASP A 60 1.72 -10.37 2.65
CA ASP A 60 2.82 -10.77 3.52
C ASP A 60 2.54 -10.19 4.91
N GLU A 61 2.65 -11.02 5.95
CA GLU A 61 2.69 -10.52 7.32
C GLU A 61 3.85 -9.54 7.40
N LEU A 62 3.57 -8.30 7.83
CA LEU A 62 4.65 -7.39 8.19
C LEU A 62 5.50 -8.14 9.21
N PRO A 63 6.84 -8.20 9.05
CA PRO A 63 7.67 -8.85 10.06
C PRO A 63 7.29 -8.27 11.42
N GLU A 64 6.96 -9.17 12.35
CA GLU A 64 6.59 -8.88 13.73
C GLU A 64 7.82 -8.37 14.47
N ASP A 65 8.39 -7.24 14.05
CA ASP A 65 9.39 -6.45 14.76
C ASP A 65 9.76 -5.19 13.96
N SER A 66 8.98 -4.14 14.18
CA SER A 66 9.54 -2.79 14.25
C SER A 66 8.66 -1.98 15.18
N ASN A 67 9.08 -1.92 16.45
CA ASN A 67 8.64 -1.01 17.51
C ASN A 67 7.81 0.22 17.06
N VAL A 68 6.53 0.02 16.75
CA VAL A 68 5.51 1.07 16.76
C VAL A 68 4.69 0.82 18.02
N LYS A 69 5.17 1.36 19.14
CA LYS A 69 4.33 1.50 20.32
C LYS A 69 3.23 2.51 19.99
N SER A 70 2.00 2.08 20.24
CA SER A 70 0.81 2.92 20.35
C SER A 70 1.01 4.06 21.34
#